data_AF-A0A8C9SKW2-F1
#
_entry.id   AF-A0A8C9SKW2-F1
#
_cell.length_a   1.000
_cell.length_b   1.000
_cell.length_c   1.000
_cell.angle_alpha   90.00
_cell.angle_beta   90.00
_cell.angle_gamma   90.00
#
_symmetry.space_group_name_H-M   'P 1'
#
loop_
_entity.id
_entity.type
_entity.pdbx_description
1 polymer ?
#
loop_
_entity_poly.entity_id
_entity_poly.type
_entity_poly.pdbx_seq_one_letter_code
_entity_poly.pdbx_strand_id
1 'polypeptide(L)'
;MNAYMAYKVTTKTSLTIFNQSEFSVKRRFSDFLGLHSKLASKYMHIGYIVPPAPEKSIVGMTKVKVGKEDLSSTEFVEKRRSALERYLMRTVKHPTLIQDPDVIQFLESSELPRAVSTQALSGAGILRMVNKAADAVNKMTIKMNESDAWFEEKQQQFENLDQQLRKLHASVEALVCHRKELSVNTASFARSAAMLGNSEDHTALSRALSQLAEVEEKIDQLHQEQAYADFYLFSELLGDYVRLITAVKGVFDQRMKTWSKWQDAQVMLQKKREAEAKLHLANKPDKLQQAKDEIKEGCKNIVYYALTIMKSICILSVPILMV
;
A
#
# COMPACT_ATOMS: atom_id res chain seq x y z
N MET A 1 -12.16 -5.96 28.41
CA MET A 1 -11.06 -6.25 27.46
C MET A 1 -11.66 -6.50 26.09
N ASN A 2 -11.37 -5.66 25.08
CA ASN A 2 -11.87 -5.92 23.73
C ASN A 2 -11.05 -7.03 23.07
N ALA A 3 -11.70 -8.09 22.59
CA ALA A 3 -11.06 -9.15 21.83
C ALA A 3 -10.40 -8.58 20.56
N TYR A 4 -9.19 -9.04 20.24
CA TYR A 4 -8.44 -8.64 19.05
C TYR A 4 -7.75 -9.86 18.42
N MET A 5 -7.54 -9.81 17.12
CA MET A 5 -6.72 -10.79 16.41
C MET A 5 -5.24 -10.41 16.49
N ALA A 6 -4.39 -11.40 16.73
CA ALA A 6 -2.93 -11.28 16.67
C ALA A 6 -2.36 -12.25 15.64
N TYR A 7 -1.38 -11.79 14.89
CA TYR A 7 -0.64 -12.54 13.89
C TYR A 7 0.71 -12.95 14.49
N LYS A 8 1.06 -14.23 14.37
CA LYS A 8 2.43 -14.69 14.66
C LYS A 8 3.30 -14.33 13.45
N VAL A 9 4.26 -13.43 13.66
CA VAL A 9 5.26 -13.07 12.66
C VAL A 9 6.52 -13.87 13.00
N THR A 10 6.89 -14.80 12.13
CA THR A 10 8.13 -15.57 12.23
C THR A 10 9.15 -14.97 11.28
N THR A 11 10.31 -14.61 11.78
CA THR A 11 11.39 -14.02 10.99
C THR A 11 12.55 -14.99 10.95
N LYS A 12 13.04 -15.28 9.75
CA LYS A 12 14.28 -16.03 9.49
C LYS A 12 15.22 -15.12 8.72
N THR A 13 16.42 -14.92 9.22
CA THR A 13 17.36 -13.92 8.67
C THR A 13 18.81 -14.36 8.85
N SER A 14 19.65 -13.99 7.89
CA SER A 14 21.11 -14.08 7.97
C SER A 14 21.77 -12.73 8.28
N LEU A 15 20.97 -11.66 8.45
CA LEU A 15 21.49 -10.33 8.71
C LEU A 15 21.98 -10.21 10.16
N THR A 16 23.21 -9.72 10.33
CA THR A 16 23.86 -9.54 11.64
C THR A 16 23.28 -8.39 12.46
N ILE A 17 22.36 -7.60 11.90
CA ILE A 17 21.64 -6.55 12.62
C ILE A 17 20.62 -7.13 13.63
N PHE A 18 20.28 -8.41 13.49
CA PHE A 18 19.38 -9.13 14.38
C PHE A 18 20.16 -10.02 15.35
N ASN A 19 19.63 -10.17 16.56
CA ASN A 19 20.28 -10.94 17.63
C ASN A 19 20.16 -12.45 17.42
N GLN A 20 19.12 -12.90 16.71
CA GLN A 20 18.83 -14.31 16.45
C GLN A 20 18.55 -14.53 14.97
N SER A 21 18.96 -15.68 14.44
CA SER A 21 18.70 -16.07 13.05
C SER A 21 17.25 -16.50 12.80
N GLU A 22 16.53 -16.91 13.84
CA GLU A 22 15.12 -17.27 13.80
C GLU A 22 14.42 -16.86 15.10
N PHE A 23 13.33 -16.10 14.98
CA PHE A 23 12.51 -15.69 16.13
C PHE A 23 11.05 -15.48 15.72
N SER A 24 10.17 -15.33 16.71
CA SER A 24 8.74 -15.12 16.47
C SER A 24 8.15 -14.10 17.44
N VAL A 25 7.34 -13.18 16.92
CA VAL A 25 6.61 -12.18 17.71
C VAL A 25 5.12 -12.17 17.38
N LYS A 26 4.29 -11.71 18.31
CA LYS A 26 2.85 -11.52 18.08
C LYS A 26 2.58 -10.04 17.76
N ARG A 27 1.86 -9.78 16.67
CA ARG A 27 1.50 -8.43 16.21
C ARG A 27 0.02 -8.31 15.92
N ARG A 28 -0.58 -7.21 16.36
CA ARG A 28 -1.96 -6.85 16.01
C ARG A 28 -1.95 -6.09 14.70
N PHE A 29 -3.07 -6.11 14.00
CA PHE A 29 -3.23 -5.32 12.77
C PHE A 29 -2.92 -3.82 12.97
N SER A 30 -3.29 -3.26 14.13
CA SER A 30 -2.95 -1.87 14.49
C SER A 30 -1.45 -1.58 14.52
N ASP A 31 -0.63 -2.58 14.85
CA ASP A 31 0.81 -2.40 15.01
C ASP A 31 1.47 -2.25 13.63
N PHE A 32 1.01 -3.01 12.63
CA PHE A 32 1.43 -2.85 11.23
C PHE A 32 1.07 -1.46 10.69
N LEU A 33 -0.12 -0.96 11.01
CA LEU A 33 -0.53 0.39 10.60
C LEU A 33 0.29 1.48 11.30
N GLY A 34 0.65 1.25 12.57
CA GLY A 34 1.58 2.11 13.30
C GLY A 34 2.95 2.16 12.65
N LEU A 35 3.52 1.00 12.29
CA LEU A 35 4.78 0.90 11.56
C LEU A 35 4.70 1.67 10.23
N HIS A 36 3.69 1.40 9.41
CA HIS A 36 3.50 2.11 8.15
C HIS A 36 3.42 3.63 8.34
N SER A 37 2.68 4.11 9.34
CA SER A 37 2.57 5.55 9.61
C SER A 37 3.92 6.18 9.95
N LYS A 38 4.74 5.49 10.75
CA LYS A 38 6.09 5.97 11.09
C LYS A 38 6.99 6.00 9.86
N LEU A 39 7.01 4.93 9.07
CA LEU A 39 7.80 4.85 7.85
C LEU A 39 7.37 5.90 6.81
N ALA A 40 6.07 6.06 6.58
CA ALA A 40 5.53 7.09 5.69
C ALA A 40 5.95 8.50 6.14
N SER A 41 5.87 8.81 7.43
CA SER A 41 6.32 10.11 7.96
C SER A 41 7.81 10.35 7.75
N LYS A 42 8.66 9.32 7.92
CA LYS A 42 10.12 9.44 7.81
C LYS A 42 10.64 9.46 6.37
N TYR A 43 10.03 8.68 5.48
CA TYR A 43 10.64 8.33 4.20
C TYR A 43 9.89 8.87 2.98
N MET A 44 8.56 9.00 3.07
CA MET A 44 7.75 9.45 1.91
C MET A 44 8.13 10.86 1.49
N HIS A 45 8.39 11.77 2.44
CA HIS A 45 8.78 13.15 2.16
C HIS A 45 10.16 13.30 1.50
N ILE A 46 10.99 12.25 1.54
CA ILE A 46 12.33 12.18 0.96
C ILE A 46 12.30 11.41 -0.39
N GLY A 47 11.13 10.93 -0.81
CA GLY A 47 10.92 10.29 -2.11
C GLY A 47 11.05 8.75 -2.11
N TYR A 48 11.13 8.11 -0.94
CA TYR A 48 11.10 6.65 -0.87
C TYR A 48 9.67 6.10 -1.02
N ILE A 49 9.56 4.97 -1.72
CA ILE A 49 8.30 4.24 -1.86
C ILE A 49 8.12 3.39 -0.61
N VAL A 50 7.20 3.80 0.26
CA VAL A 50 6.79 2.99 1.41
C VAL A 50 5.71 2.01 0.94
N PRO A 51 5.89 0.69 1.13
CA PRO A 51 4.90 -0.30 0.72
C PRO A 51 3.51 0.02 1.29
N PRO A 52 2.42 -0.11 0.50
CA PRO A 52 1.10 0.27 0.97
C PRO A 52 0.67 -0.63 2.13
N ALA A 53 0.20 -0.02 3.23
CA ALA A 53 -0.44 -0.77 4.30
C ALA A 53 -1.72 -1.47 3.82
N PRO A 54 -2.04 -2.66 4.33
CA PRO A 54 -3.32 -3.30 4.05
C PRO A 54 -4.48 -2.45 4.56
N GLU A 55 -5.56 -2.36 3.79
CA GLU A 55 -6.69 -1.52 4.15
C GLU A 55 -7.46 -2.06 5.36
N LYS A 56 -7.94 -1.14 6.20
CA LYS A 56 -8.91 -1.47 7.24
C LYS A 56 -10.25 -1.80 6.58
N SER A 57 -10.47 -3.06 6.20
CA SER A 57 -11.81 -3.49 5.79
C SER A 57 -12.75 -3.46 7.01
N ILE A 58 -13.60 -2.43 7.07
CA ILE A 58 -14.64 -2.23 8.09
C ILE A 58 -15.74 -3.29 7.90
N VAL A 59 -16.04 -3.66 6.64
CA VAL A 59 -17.07 -4.63 6.26
C VAL A 59 -16.75 -6.05 6.76
N GLY A 60 -15.48 -6.48 6.70
CA GLY A 60 -15.09 -7.80 7.21
C GLY A 60 -14.95 -7.87 8.74
N MET A 61 -14.62 -6.75 9.40
CA MET A 61 -14.51 -6.71 10.87
C MET A 61 -15.87 -6.82 11.58
N THR A 62 -16.95 -6.35 10.97
CA THR A 62 -18.31 -6.51 11.53
C THR A 62 -18.80 -7.96 11.39
N LYS A 63 -18.46 -8.66 10.30
CA LYS A 63 -18.85 -10.07 10.10
C LYS A 63 -18.14 -11.05 11.05
N VAL A 64 -16.83 -10.87 11.28
CA VAL A 64 -16.05 -11.71 12.22
C VAL A 64 -16.51 -11.53 13.68
N LYS A 65 -17.12 -10.40 14.03
CA LYS A 65 -17.62 -10.12 15.39
C LYS A 65 -18.98 -10.74 15.72
N VAL A 66 -19.71 -11.25 14.74
CA VAL A 66 -21.09 -11.78 14.93
C VAL A 66 -21.11 -13.29 15.18
N GLY A 67 -19.95 -13.96 15.22
CA GLY A 67 -19.86 -15.34 15.73
C GLY A 67 -20.57 -16.41 14.90
N LYS A 68 -20.91 -16.14 13.62
CA LYS A 68 -21.19 -17.20 12.66
C LYS A 68 -19.86 -17.66 12.07
N GLU A 69 -19.49 -18.91 12.33
CA GLU A 69 -18.38 -19.61 11.69
C GLU A 69 -18.70 -19.86 10.20
N ASP A 70 -18.87 -18.78 9.44
CA ASP A 70 -19.09 -18.85 8.00
C ASP A 70 -17.72 -18.87 7.30
N LEU A 71 -17.62 -19.57 6.16
CA LEU A 71 -16.47 -19.58 5.24
C LEU A 71 -15.91 -18.16 4.95
N SER A 72 -16.77 -17.14 5.00
CA SER A 72 -16.43 -15.73 4.83
C SER A 72 -15.52 -15.12 5.91
N SER A 73 -15.54 -15.68 7.13
CA SER A 73 -14.70 -15.23 8.24
C SER A 73 -13.26 -15.69 8.08
N THR A 74 -13.06 -16.97 7.74
CA THR A 74 -11.76 -17.54 7.38
C THR A 74 -11.18 -16.86 6.15
N GLU A 75 -12.03 -16.60 5.14
CA GLU A 75 -11.59 -15.95 3.89
C GLU A 75 -10.98 -14.56 4.16
N PHE A 76 -11.64 -13.79 5.04
CA PHE A 76 -11.18 -12.47 5.47
C PHE A 76 -9.87 -12.50 6.26
N VAL A 77 -9.73 -13.45 7.19
CA VAL A 77 -8.52 -13.59 8.00
C VAL A 77 -7.32 -13.91 7.13
N GLU A 78 -7.49 -14.84 6.18
CA GLU A 78 -6.43 -15.26 5.27
C GLU A 78 -6.07 -14.16 4.25
N LYS A 79 -7.08 -13.45 3.73
CA LYS A 79 -6.87 -12.26 2.88
C LYS A 79 -6.03 -11.21 3.60
N ARG A 80 -6.36 -10.94 4.86
CA ARG A 80 -5.61 -9.99 5.67
C ARG A 80 -4.20 -10.49 6.00
N ARG A 81 -4.05 -11.77 6.37
CA ARG A 81 -2.75 -12.39 6.67
C ARG A 81 -1.81 -12.28 5.48
N SER A 82 -2.26 -12.68 4.28
CA SER A 82 -1.46 -12.61 3.05
C SER A 82 -1.07 -11.17 2.67
N ALA A 83 -1.98 -10.21 2.85
CA ALA A 83 -1.67 -8.79 2.62
C ALA A 83 -0.63 -8.24 3.62
N LEU A 84 -0.71 -8.62 4.89
CA LEU A 84 0.28 -8.23 5.91
C LEU A 84 1.65 -8.85 5.63
N GLU A 85 1.68 -10.10 5.19
CA GLU A 85 2.90 -10.80 4.78
C GLU A 85 3.55 -10.09 3.58
N ARG A 86 2.80 -9.76 2.53
CA ARG A 86 3.32 -9.02 1.37
C ARG A 86 3.87 -7.65 1.77
N TYR A 87 3.12 -6.90 2.59
CA TYR A 87 3.55 -5.60 3.11
C TYR A 87 4.89 -5.72 3.87
N LEU A 88 4.99 -6.68 4.79
CA LEU A 88 6.20 -6.87 5.59
C LEU A 88 7.36 -7.34 4.72
N MET A 89 7.13 -8.29 3.82
CA MET A 89 8.15 -8.82 2.91
C MET A 89 8.76 -7.74 2.02
N ARG A 90 7.96 -6.82 1.47
CA ARG A 90 8.48 -5.66 0.72
C ARG A 90 9.26 -4.70 1.62
N THR A 91 8.75 -4.43 2.82
CA THR A 91 9.40 -3.55 3.79
C THR A 91 10.79 -4.07 4.16
N VAL A 92 10.93 -5.38 4.42
CA VAL A 92 12.22 -5.98 4.81
C VAL A 92 13.17 -6.22 3.63
N LYS A 93 12.67 -6.32 2.39
CA LYS A 93 13.49 -6.41 1.18
C LYS A 93 14.06 -5.05 0.77
N HIS A 94 13.44 -3.95 1.18
CA HIS A 94 13.92 -2.62 0.85
C HIS A 94 15.19 -2.28 1.67
N PRO A 95 16.35 -2.02 1.02
CA PRO A 95 17.64 -1.88 1.70
C PRO A 95 17.69 -0.81 2.79
N THR A 96 17.01 0.32 2.58
CA THR A 96 16.91 1.41 3.56
C THR A 96 15.90 1.14 4.68
N LEU A 97 14.76 0.51 4.38
CA LEU A 97 13.68 0.35 5.37
C LEU A 97 14.01 -0.76 6.38
N ILE A 98 14.69 -1.83 5.96
CA ILE A 98 15.11 -2.90 6.86
C ILE A 98 16.09 -2.44 7.95
N GLN A 99 16.85 -1.37 7.67
CA GLN A 99 17.76 -0.75 8.64
C GLN A 99 17.06 0.25 9.58
N ASP A 100 15.78 0.57 9.34
CA ASP A 100 15.05 1.51 10.20
C ASP A 100 14.81 0.87 11.58
N PRO A 101 15.13 1.60 12.68
CA PRO A 101 14.95 1.08 14.03
C PRO A 101 13.51 0.66 14.36
N ASP A 102 12.48 1.30 13.79
CA ASP A 102 11.09 0.92 14.01
C ASP A 102 10.76 -0.42 13.33
N VAL A 103 11.39 -0.75 12.18
CA VAL A 103 11.23 -2.06 11.53
C VAL A 103 11.91 -3.14 12.36
N ILE A 104 13.14 -2.91 12.80
CA ILE A 104 13.88 -3.87 13.65
C ILE A 104 13.11 -4.11 14.96
N GLN A 105 12.66 -3.05 15.62
CA GLN A 105 11.85 -3.15 16.83
C GLN A 105 10.52 -3.88 16.57
N PHE A 106 9.87 -3.61 15.42
CA PHE A 106 8.65 -4.31 15.03
C PHE A 106 8.88 -5.80 14.79
N LEU A 107 10.07 -6.24 14.39
CA LEU A 107 10.37 -7.64 14.19
C LEU A 107 10.79 -8.34 15.50
N GLU A 108 11.71 -7.76 16.27
CA GLU A 108 12.33 -8.45 17.42
C GLU A 108 11.61 -8.26 18.75
N SER A 109 10.99 -7.11 19.00
CA SER A 109 10.52 -6.77 20.35
C SER A 109 9.33 -7.63 20.78
N SER A 110 9.36 -8.23 21.96
CA SER A 110 8.20 -8.96 22.50
C SER A 110 6.99 -8.04 22.73
N GLU A 111 7.25 -6.79 23.13
CA GLU A 111 6.24 -5.77 23.40
C GLU A 111 6.45 -4.53 22.53
N LEU A 112 5.37 -4.00 21.96
CA LEU A 112 5.37 -2.72 21.25
C LEU A 112 4.52 -1.71 22.03
N PRO A 113 4.95 -0.44 22.13
CA PRO A 113 4.09 0.63 22.62
C PRO A 113 2.78 0.64 21.81
N ARG A 114 1.65 0.79 22.50
CA ARG A 114 0.33 0.76 21.85
C ARG A 114 0.28 1.81 20.74
N ALA A 115 -0.01 1.38 19.51
CA ALA A 115 -0.06 2.28 18.36
C ALA A 115 -1.11 3.39 18.56
N VAL A 116 -0.64 4.61 18.84
CA VAL A 116 -1.43 5.84 18.92
C VAL A 116 -1.76 6.33 17.50
N SER A 117 -2.93 6.98 17.32
CA SER A 117 -3.40 7.55 16.04
C SER A 117 -3.78 6.59 14.89
N THR A 118 -3.93 5.29 15.12
CA THR A 118 -4.42 4.37 14.06
C THR A 118 -5.86 4.67 13.61
N GLN A 119 -6.65 5.43 14.37
CA GLN A 119 -8.02 5.82 13.98
C GLN A 119 -8.06 6.83 12.83
N ALA A 120 -7.06 7.72 12.73
CA ALA A 120 -6.96 8.69 11.63
C ALA A 120 -6.73 8.02 10.25
N LEU A 121 -6.14 6.82 10.24
CA LEU A 121 -5.96 6.02 9.02
C LEU A 121 -7.27 5.38 8.51
N SER A 122 -8.31 5.30 9.36
CA SER A 122 -9.59 4.64 9.04
C SER A 122 -10.70 5.60 8.61
N GLY A 123 -10.66 6.86 9.09
CA GLY A 123 -11.64 7.91 8.78
C GLY A 123 -11.23 8.83 7.62
N ALA A 124 -10.10 8.53 6.96
CA ALA A 124 -9.47 9.40 5.98
C ALA A 124 -10.24 9.55 4.66
N GLY A 125 -11.40 8.91 4.46
CA GLY A 125 -12.16 9.00 3.21
C GLY A 125 -12.61 10.42 2.88
N ILE A 126 -13.21 11.13 3.85
CA ILE A 126 -13.74 12.49 3.65
C ILE A 126 -12.62 13.53 3.71
N LEU A 127 -11.70 13.42 4.67
CA LEU A 127 -10.57 14.36 4.81
C LEU A 127 -9.56 14.27 3.64
N ARG A 128 -9.37 13.08 3.04
CA ARG A 128 -8.61 12.94 1.78
C ARG A 128 -9.30 13.64 0.61
N MET A 129 -10.63 13.69 0.58
CA MET A 129 -11.37 14.28 -0.53
C MET A 129 -11.19 15.81 -0.56
N VAL A 130 -11.22 16.46 0.60
CA VAL A 130 -10.96 17.90 0.74
C VAL A 130 -9.50 18.24 0.45
N ASN A 131 -8.54 17.45 0.97
CA ASN A 131 -7.12 17.62 0.65
C ASN A 131 -6.81 17.36 -0.83
N LYS A 132 -7.51 16.43 -1.49
CA LYS A 132 -7.37 16.18 -2.94
C LYS A 132 -7.87 17.34 -3.79
N ALA A 133 -8.97 18.01 -3.39
CA ALA A 133 -9.47 19.18 -4.09
C ALA A 133 -8.52 20.39 -3.93
N ALA A 134 -7.99 20.61 -2.72
CA ALA A 134 -6.97 21.63 -2.47
C ALA A 134 -5.66 21.33 -3.23
N ASP A 135 -5.19 20.07 -3.23
CA ASP A 135 -4.00 19.65 -3.98
C ASP A 135 -4.21 19.75 -5.51
N ALA A 136 -5.42 19.54 -6.02
CA ALA A 136 -5.75 19.69 -7.45
C ALA A 136 -5.72 21.16 -7.90
N VAL A 137 -6.20 22.08 -7.07
CA VAL A 137 -6.10 23.53 -7.33
C VAL A 137 -4.64 23.99 -7.23
N ASN A 138 -3.88 23.45 -6.27
CA ASN A 138 -2.45 23.73 -6.16
C ASN A 138 -1.67 23.21 -7.39
N LYS A 139 -1.99 22.01 -7.89
CA LYS A 139 -1.44 21.46 -9.15
C LYS A 139 -1.75 22.32 -10.38
N MET A 140 -2.89 23.01 -10.43
CA MET A 140 -3.24 23.93 -11.54
C MET A 140 -2.55 25.29 -11.45
N THR A 141 -2.12 25.71 -10.25
CA THR A 141 -1.47 27.01 -10.03
C THR A 141 0.06 26.90 -10.05
N ILE A 142 0.61 25.73 -9.76
CA ILE A 142 2.02 25.43 -9.93
C ILE A 142 2.30 25.26 -11.42
N LYS A 143 2.67 26.35 -12.10
CA LYS A 143 3.32 26.29 -13.42
C LYS A 143 4.68 25.63 -13.24
N MET A 144 4.70 24.30 -13.28
CA MET A 144 5.93 23.54 -13.47
C MET A 144 6.47 23.94 -14.84
N ASN A 145 7.44 24.85 -14.88
CA ASN A 145 8.31 24.97 -16.04
C ASN A 145 9.35 23.85 -15.92
N GLU A 146 8.88 22.59 -15.85
CA GLU A 146 9.76 21.44 -15.70
C GLU A 146 10.32 21.12 -17.08
N SER A 147 11.58 21.44 -17.30
CA SER A 147 12.33 21.00 -18.48
C SER A 147 12.80 19.53 -18.31
N ASP A 148 12.08 18.73 -17.52
CA ASP A 148 12.42 17.33 -17.23
C ASP A 148 11.46 16.41 -17.97
N ALA A 149 11.69 16.28 -19.28
CA ALA A 149 10.91 15.42 -20.17
C ALA A 149 10.82 13.97 -19.66
N TRP A 150 11.86 13.48 -18.96
CA TRP A 150 11.85 12.16 -18.36
C TRP A 150 10.80 12.03 -17.27
N PHE A 151 10.63 13.05 -16.42
CA PHE A 151 9.65 13.03 -15.34
C PHE A 151 8.22 13.04 -15.88
N GLU A 152 7.91 13.92 -16.83
CA GLU A 152 6.59 13.96 -17.48
C GLU A 152 6.27 12.64 -18.17
N GLU A 153 7.21 12.07 -18.92
CA GLU A 153 7.07 10.77 -19.56
C GLU A 153 6.80 9.68 -18.53
N LYS A 154 7.57 9.62 -17.45
CA LYS A 154 7.40 8.62 -16.39
C LYS A 154 6.07 8.79 -15.67
N GLN A 155 5.68 10.01 -15.33
CA GLN A 155 4.40 10.27 -14.68
C GLN A 155 3.24 9.80 -15.56
N GLN A 156 3.28 10.08 -16.87
CA GLN A 156 2.28 9.62 -17.82
C GLN A 156 2.28 8.08 -17.97
N GLN A 157 3.46 7.45 -18.00
CA GLN A 157 3.59 5.99 -18.01
C GLN A 157 2.92 5.35 -16.79
N PHE A 158 3.18 5.88 -15.59
CA PHE A 158 2.57 5.38 -14.35
C PHE A 158 1.06 5.65 -14.28
N GLU A 159 0.57 6.75 -14.84
CA GLU A 159 -0.87 7.01 -14.93
C GLU A 159 -1.58 6.00 -15.84
N ASN A 160 -1.01 5.73 -17.01
CA ASN A 160 -1.54 4.73 -17.93
C ASN A 160 -1.49 3.33 -17.30
N LEU A 161 -0.38 2.98 -16.63
CA LEU A 161 -0.23 1.70 -15.94
C LEU A 161 -1.26 1.53 -14.81
N ASP A 162 -1.51 2.57 -14.00
CA ASP A 162 -2.55 2.56 -12.96
C ASP A 162 -3.93 2.30 -13.57
N GLN A 163 -4.27 2.98 -14.67
CA GLN A 163 -5.55 2.79 -15.35
C GLN A 163 -5.71 1.37 -15.90
N GLN A 164 -4.68 0.84 -16.57
CA GLN A 164 -4.70 -0.51 -17.15
C GLN A 164 -4.78 -1.59 -16.06
N LEU A 165 -3.99 -1.48 -14.99
CA LEU A 165 -4.02 -2.46 -13.90
C LEU A 165 -5.31 -2.41 -13.09
N ARG A 166 -5.94 -1.24 -12.93
CA ARG A 166 -7.27 -1.14 -12.31
C ARG A 166 -8.33 -1.85 -13.14
N LYS A 167 -8.32 -1.67 -14.47
CA LYS A 167 -9.23 -2.38 -15.38
C LYS A 167 -9.01 -3.89 -15.29
N LEU A 168 -7.75 -4.34 -15.35
CA LEU A 168 -7.40 -5.75 -15.22
C LEU A 168 -7.85 -6.32 -13.87
N HIS A 169 -7.59 -5.61 -12.77
CA HIS A 169 -8.02 -6.02 -11.44
C HIS A 169 -9.54 -6.21 -11.37
N ALA A 170 -10.32 -5.25 -11.88
CA ALA A 170 -11.78 -5.34 -11.91
C ALA A 170 -12.28 -6.53 -12.75
N SER A 171 -11.65 -6.79 -13.91
CA SER A 171 -11.96 -7.98 -14.72
C SER A 171 -11.66 -9.29 -14.00
N VAL A 172 -10.56 -9.34 -13.24
CA VAL A 172 -10.20 -10.53 -12.44
C VAL A 172 -11.12 -10.70 -11.24
N GLU A 173 -11.53 -9.63 -10.57
CA GLU A 173 -12.55 -9.69 -9.51
C GLU A 173 -13.87 -10.25 -10.05
N ALA A 174 -14.31 -9.81 -11.23
CA ALA A 174 -15.50 -10.36 -11.89
C ALA A 174 -15.32 -11.85 -12.23
N LEU A 175 -14.16 -12.25 -12.74
CA LEU A 175 -13.85 -13.67 -13.01
C LEU A 175 -13.97 -14.54 -11.74
N VAL A 176 -13.44 -14.07 -10.61
CA VAL A 176 -13.56 -14.78 -9.33
C VAL A 176 -15.02 -14.92 -8.91
N CYS A 177 -15.82 -13.85 -9.04
CA CYS A 177 -17.25 -13.90 -8.76
C CYS A 177 -17.96 -14.94 -9.62
N HIS A 178 -17.72 -14.94 -10.93
CA HIS A 178 -18.33 -15.91 -11.84
C HIS A 178 -17.89 -17.36 -11.56
N ARG A 179 -16.64 -17.59 -11.15
CA ARG A 179 -16.19 -18.93 -10.74
C ARG A 179 -16.88 -19.41 -9.46
N LYS A 180 -17.10 -18.53 -8.49
CA LYS A 180 -17.89 -18.83 -7.28
C LYS A 180 -19.35 -19.13 -7.62
N GLU A 181 -19.96 -18.36 -8.52
CA GLU A 181 -21.32 -18.61 -9.01
C GLU A 181 -21.43 -19.94 -9.75
N LEU A 182 -20.43 -20.27 -10.57
CA LEU A 182 -20.38 -21.55 -11.29
C LEU A 182 -20.34 -22.73 -10.33
N SER A 183 -19.48 -22.68 -9.29
CA SER A 183 -19.46 -23.66 -8.21
C SER A 183 -20.85 -23.85 -7.57
N VAL A 184 -21.49 -22.76 -7.14
CA VAL A 184 -22.83 -22.81 -6.51
C VAL A 184 -23.87 -23.46 -7.44
N ASN A 185 -23.84 -23.12 -8.73
CA ASN A 185 -24.76 -23.70 -9.71
C ASN A 185 -24.48 -25.18 -9.96
N THR A 186 -23.22 -25.58 -10.08
CA THR A 186 -22.79 -26.99 -10.19
C THR A 186 -23.25 -27.80 -8.97
N ALA A 187 -23.05 -27.29 -7.76
CA ALA A 187 -23.53 -27.93 -6.53
C ALA A 187 -25.05 -28.08 -6.49
N SER A 188 -25.78 -27.09 -7.02
CA SER A 188 -27.24 -27.16 -7.13
C SER A 188 -27.69 -28.19 -8.17
N PHE A 189 -26.98 -28.29 -9.29
CA PHE A 189 -27.24 -29.28 -10.32
C PHE A 189 -27.00 -30.70 -9.80
N ALA A 190 -25.88 -30.93 -9.11
CA ALA A 190 -25.56 -32.21 -8.49
C ALA A 190 -26.66 -32.69 -7.52
N ARG A 191 -27.13 -31.79 -6.64
CA ARG A 191 -28.24 -32.08 -5.71
C ARG A 191 -29.54 -32.43 -6.44
N SER A 192 -29.88 -31.69 -7.50
CA SER A 192 -31.07 -31.98 -8.31
C SER A 192 -30.96 -33.32 -9.04
N ALA A 193 -29.79 -33.64 -9.60
CA ALA A 193 -29.53 -34.93 -10.25
C ALA A 193 -29.66 -36.10 -9.27
N ALA A 194 -29.14 -35.95 -8.04
CA ALA A 194 -29.31 -36.94 -6.97
C ALA A 194 -30.78 -37.13 -6.58
N MET A 195 -31.55 -36.04 -6.45
CA MET A 195 -32.99 -36.11 -6.15
C MET A 195 -33.77 -36.82 -7.25
N LEU A 196 -33.45 -36.55 -8.52
CA LEU A 196 -34.05 -37.25 -9.66
C LEU A 196 -33.69 -38.73 -9.63
N GLY A 197 -32.42 -39.07 -9.39
CA GLY A 197 -31.98 -40.47 -9.26
C GLY A 197 -32.72 -41.23 -8.16
N ASN A 198 -33.02 -40.58 -7.04
CA ASN A 198 -33.79 -41.17 -5.93
C ASN A 198 -35.30 -41.35 -6.24
N SER A 199 -35.83 -40.58 -7.19
CA SER A 199 -37.25 -40.62 -7.56
C SER A 199 -37.51 -41.56 -8.75
N GLU A 200 -36.45 -42.09 -9.37
CA GLU A 200 -36.52 -42.89 -10.59
C GLU A 200 -36.67 -44.38 -10.29
N ASP A 201 -37.71 -45.00 -10.85
CA ASP A 201 -38.00 -46.42 -10.66
C ASP A 201 -37.05 -47.33 -11.46
N HIS A 202 -36.58 -46.87 -12.63
CA HIS A 202 -35.69 -47.67 -13.46
C HIS A 202 -34.27 -47.69 -12.89
N THR A 203 -33.87 -48.83 -12.32
CA THR A 203 -32.63 -48.97 -11.55
C THR A 203 -31.36 -48.53 -12.31
N ALA A 204 -31.25 -48.82 -13.60
CA ALA A 204 -30.07 -48.41 -14.36
C ALA A 204 -30.01 -46.88 -14.57
N LEU A 205 -31.16 -46.23 -14.72
CA LEU A 205 -31.25 -44.77 -14.90
C LEU A 205 -31.01 -44.06 -13.57
N SER A 206 -31.62 -44.56 -12.49
CA SER A 206 -31.34 -44.12 -11.12
C SER A 206 -29.84 -44.13 -10.81
N ARG A 207 -29.15 -45.24 -11.08
CA ARG A 207 -27.69 -45.34 -10.90
C ARG A 207 -26.90 -44.35 -11.74
N ALA A 208 -27.29 -44.15 -13.00
CA ALA A 208 -26.62 -43.19 -13.88
C ALA A 208 -26.77 -41.75 -13.38
N LEU A 209 -27.94 -41.37 -12.87
CA LEU A 209 -28.20 -40.06 -12.27
C LEU A 209 -27.44 -39.85 -10.96
N SER A 210 -27.33 -40.88 -10.11
CA SER A 210 -26.49 -40.81 -8.91
C SER A 210 -25.01 -40.65 -9.23
N GLN A 211 -24.51 -41.35 -10.25
CA GLN A 211 -23.12 -41.19 -10.72
C GLN A 211 -22.87 -39.80 -11.31
N LEU A 212 -23.83 -39.26 -12.07
CA LEU A 212 -23.75 -37.89 -12.57
C LEU A 212 -23.68 -36.88 -11.42
N ALA A 213 -24.51 -37.04 -10.39
CA ALA A 213 -24.47 -36.20 -9.21
C ALA A 213 -23.09 -36.26 -8.51
N GLU A 214 -22.52 -37.45 -8.32
CA GLU A 214 -21.20 -37.62 -7.72
C GLU A 214 -20.08 -36.96 -8.55
N VAL A 215 -20.15 -37.04 -9.88
CA VAL A 215 -19.19 -36.35 -10.77
C VAL A 215 -19.32 -34.83 -10.64
N GLU A 216 -20.55 -34.31 -10.63
CA GLU A 216 -20.80 -32.87 -10.50
C GLU A 216 -20.40 -32.34 -9.12
N GLU A 217 -20.55 -33.12 -8.03
CA GLU A 217 -19.99 -32.76 -6.72
C GLU A 217 -18.45 -32.64 -6.75
N LYS A 218 -17.77 -33.54 -7.46
CA LYS A 218 -16.31 -33.45 -7.64
C LYS A 218 -15.92 -32.25 -8.50
N ILE A 219 -16.71 -31.91 -9.53
CA ILE A 219 -16.48 -30.72 -10.35
C ILE A 219 -16.70 -29.44 -9.53
N ASP A 220 -17.74 -29.39 -8.69
CA ASP A 220 -17.96 -28.27 -7.76
C ASP A 220 -16.74 -28.06 -6.86
N GLN A 221 -16.23 -29.12 -6.24
CA GLN A 221 -15.03 -29.03 -5.39
C GLN A 221 -13.83 -28.43 -6.15
N LEU A 222 -13.61 -28.82 -7.40
CA LEU A 222 -12.56 -28.24 -8.25
C LEU A 222 -12.83 -26.76 -8.57
N HIS A 223 -14.08 -26.38 -8.85
CA HIS A 223 -14.45 -24.98 -9.07
C HIS A 223 -14.20 -24.13 -7.81
N GLN A 224 -14.50 -24.66 -6.62
CA GLN A 224 -14.23 -23.98 -5.35
C GLN A 224 -12.73 -23.74 -5.17
N GLU A 225 -11.91 -24.79 -5.31
CA GLU A 225 -10.44 -24.69 -5.19
C GLU A 225 -9.85 -23.69 -6.17
N GLN A 226 -10.33 -23.72 -7.43
CA GLN A 226 -9.91 -22.80 -8.46
C GLN A 226 -10.29 -21.36 -8.11
N ALA A 227 -11.54 -21.11 -7.71
CA ALA A 227 -12.00 -19.78 -7.30
C ALA A 227 -11.20 -19.22 -6.10
N TYR A 228 -10.84 -20.07 -5.13
CA TYR A 228 -9.96 -19.70 -4.02
C TYR A 228 -8.56 -19.32 -4.50
N ALA A 229 -7.96 -20.13 -5.38
CA ALA A 229 -6.64 -19.85 -5.94
C ALA A 229 -6.62 -18.52 -6.72
N ASP A 230 -7.61 -18.27 -7.59
CA ASP A 230 -7.67 -17.01 -8.34
C ASP A 230 -7.84 -15.80 -7.43
N PHE A 231 -8.67 -15.93 -6.39
CA PHE A 231 -8.89 -14.85 -5.45
C PHE A 231 -7.59 -14.47 -4.74
N TYR A 232 -6.90 -15.44 -4.14
CA TYR A 232 -5.73 -15.15 -3.31
C TYR A 232 -4.44 -14.90 -4.09
N LEU A 233 -4.21 -15.67 -5.16
CA LEU A 233 -2.96 -15.62 -5.91
C LEU A 233 -3.00 -14.57 -7.02
N PHE A 234 -4.18 -14.28 -7.57
CA PHE A 234 -4.30 -13.38 -8.71
C PHE A 234 -5.00 -12.06 -8.38
N SER A 235 -6.26 -12.09 -7.93
CA SER A 235 -7.02 -10.88 -7.62
C SER A 235 -6.34 -10.04 -6.52
N GLU A 236 -6.06 -10.64 -5.36
CA GLU A 236 -5.44 -9.95 -4.24
C GLU A 236 -4.03 -9.44 -4.55
N LEU A 237 -3.27 -10.16 -5.38
CA LEU A 237 -1.94 -9.77 -5.81
C LEU A 237 -2.01 -8.58 -6.78
N LEU A 238 -2.91 -8.60 -7.75
CA LEU A 238 -3.14 -7.48 -8.66
C LEU A 238 -3.60 -6.23 -7.90
N GLY A 239 -4.55 -6.37 -6.97
CA GLY A 239 -5.02 -5.26 -6.15
C GLY A 239 -3.90 -4.66 -5.30
N ASP A 240 -2.94 -5.49 -4.90
CA ASP A 240 -1.74 -5.06 -4.20
C ASP A 240 -0.77 -4.26 -5.07
N TYR A 241 -0.55 -4.66 -6.33
CA TYR A 241 0.21 -3.87 -7.29
C TYR A 241 -0.48 -2.54 -7.64
N VAL A 242 -1.82 -2.51 -7.74
CA VAL A 242 -2.57 -1.25 -7.91
C VAL A 242 -2.32 -0.30 -6.75
N ARG A 243 -2.30 -0.81 -5.51
CA ARG A 243 -1.96 0.01 -4.32
C ARG A 243 -0.50 0.46 -4.35
N LEU A 244 0.43 -0.38 -4.80
CA LEU A 244 1.84 -0.02 -4.92
C LEU A 244 2.06 1.11 -5.94
N ILE A 245 1.40 1.05 -7.09
CA ILE A 245 1.43 2.13 -8.09
C ILE A 245 0.82 3.41 -7.52
N THR A 246 -0.22 3.30 -6.70
CA THR A 246 -0.77 4.45 -5.98
C THR A 246 0.26 5.07 -5.03
N ALA A 247 1.07 4.25 -4.34
CA ALA A 247 2.16 4.75 -3.49
C ALA A 247 3.26 5.43 -4.32
N VAL A 248 3.61 4.87 -5.49
CA VAL A 248 4.55 5.48 -6.43
C VAL A 248 4.04 6.84 -6.92
N LYS A 249 2.77 6.95 -7.32
CA LYS A 249 2.13 8.24 -7.68
C LYS A 249 2.20 9.26 -6.52
N GLY A 250 2.09 8.80 -5.28
CA GLY A 250 2.31 9.64 -4.10
C GLY A 250 3.72 10.22 -3.99
N VAL A 251 4.75 9.51 -4.47
CA VAL A 251 6.13 10.02 -4.55
C VAL A 251 6.25 11.10 -5.62
N PHE A 252 5.62 10.93 -6.79
CA PHE A 252 5.54 11.98 -7.83
C PHE A 252 4.93 13.27 -7.26
N ASP A 253 3.81 13.15 -6.53
CA ASP A 253 3.15 14.29 -5.88
C ASP A 253 4.05 14.98 -4.85
N GLN A 254 4.79 14.18 -4.07
CA GLN A 254 5.70 14.71 -3.06
C GLN A 254 6.92 15.41 -3.67
N ARG A 255 7.43 14.91 -4.80
CA ARG A 255 8.47 15.59 -5.58
C ARG A 255 7.97 16.94 -6.08
N MET A 256 6.76 17.00 -6.65
CA MET A 256 6.14 18.26 -7.10
C MET A 256 6.03 19.28 -5.96
N LYS A 257 5.58 18.85 -4.78
CA LYS A 257 5.54 19.70 -3.57
C LYS A 257 6.93 20.18 -3.15
N THR A 258 7.95 19.33 -3.27
CA THR A 258 9.34 19.66 -2.91
C THR A 258 9.95 20.65 -3.91
N TRP A 259 9.64 20.50 -5.19
CA TRP A 259 10.05 21.42 -6.25
C TRP A 259 9.46 22.82 -6.05
N SER A 260 8.17 22.91 -5.70
CA SER A 260 7.54 24.20 -5.37
C SER A 260 8.24 24.88 -4.19
N LYS A 261 8.53 24.14 -3.12
CA LYS A 261 9.30 24.66 -1.97
C LYS A 261 10.71 25.12 -2.36
N TRP A 262 11.36 24.41 -3.28
CA TRP A 262 12.68 24.80 -3.79
C TRP A 262 12.61 26.13 -4.55
N GLN A 263 11.60 26.34 -5.39
CA GLN A 263 11.40 27.61 -6.09
C GLN A 263 11.12 28.76 -5.13
N ASP A 264 10.24 28.56 -4.15
CA ASP A 264 9.95 29.57 -3.14
C ASP A 264 11.22 29.94 -2.35
N ALA A 265 12.04 28.94 -2.01
CA ALA A 265 13.33 29.15 -1.36
C ALA A 265 14.33 29.92 -2.24
N GLN A 266 14.36 29.68 -3.56
CA GLN A 266 15.18 30.44 -4.51
C GLN A 266 14.76 31.92 -4.55
N VAL A 267 13.47 32.20 -4.70
CA VAL A 267 12.94 33.57 -4.72
C VAL A 267 13.20 34.27 -3.38
N MET A 268 13.01 33.56 -2.26
CA MET A 268 13.30 34.11 -0.93
C MET A 268 14.79 34.41 -0.75
N LEU A 269 15.69 33.53 -1.19
CA LEU A 269 17.12 33.75 -1.13
C LEU A 269 17.54 34.97 -1.97
N GLN A 270 16.95 35.14 -3.16
CA GLN A 270 17.22 36.29 -4.01
C GLN A 270 16.84 37.61 -3.30
N LYS A 271 15.65 37.67 -2.68
CA LYS A 271 15.23 38.81 -1.87
C LYS A 271 16.17 39.09 -0.69
N LYS A 272 16.67 38.03 -0.03
CA LYS A 272 17.65 38.17 1.07
C LYS A 272 18.99 38.73 0.60
N ARG A 273 19.47 38.30 -0.58
CA ARG A 273 20.68 38.86 -1.20
C ARG A 273 20.52 40.34 -1.56
N GLU A 274 19.37 40.72 -2.10
CA GLU A 274 19.06 42.13 -2.39
C GLU A 274 18.99 42.98 -1.10
N ALA A 275 18.42 42.43 -0.03
CA ALA A 275 18.38 43.10 1.27
C ALA A 275 19.79 43.26 1.89
N GLU A 276 20.64 42.24 1.78
CA GLU A 276 22.04 42.29 2.23
C GLU A 276 22.83 43.36 1.47
N ALA A 277 22.68 43.44 0.14
CA ALA A 277 23.29 44.50 -0.66
C ALA A 277 22.86 45.91 -0.22
N LYS A 278 21.57 46.10 0.11
CA LYS A 278 21.06 47.37 0.65
C LYS A 278 21.62 47.71 2.04
N LEU A 279 21.75 46.71 2.92
CA LEU A 279 22.33 46.88 4.25
C LEU A 279 23.83 47.20 4.19
N HIS A 280 24.54 46.60 3.25
CA HIS A 280 25.94 46.87 2.95
C HIS A 280 26.13 48.33 2.53
N LEU A 281 25.29 48.83 1.61
CA LEU A 281 25.28 50.24 1.20
C LEU A 281 24.92 51.20 2.35
N ALA A 282 24.04 50.79 3.25
CA ALA A 282 23.62 51.58 4.42
C ALA A 282 24.62 51.54 5.60
N ASN A 283 25.74 50.84 5.46
CA ASN A 283 26.86 50.75 6.42
C ASN A 283 26.43 50.33 7.84
N LYS A 284 25.56 49.30 7.95
CA LYS A 284 25.05 48.74 9.23
C LYS A 284 25.69 47.36 9.52
N PRO A 285 26.88 47.30 10.14
CA PRO A 285 27.65 46.05 10.26
C PRO A 285 26.97 44.95 11.08
N ASP A 286 26.26 45.30 12.18
CA ASP A 286 25.59 44.31 13.03
C ASP A 286 24.46 43.58 12.31
N LYS A 287 23.71 44.28 11.45
CA LYS A 287 22.63 43.70 10.64
C LYS A 287 23.16 42.96 9.41
N LEU A 288 24.37 43.29 8.96
CA LEU A 288 25.02 42.64 7.82
C LEU A 288 25.42 41.21 8.18
N GLN A 289 25.94 40.98 9.38
CA GLN A 289 26.31 39.63 9.83
C GLN A 289 25.08 38.71 9.90
N GLN A 290 23.98 39.20 10.50
CA GLN A 290 22.71 38.47 10.52
C GLN A 290 22.21 38.12 9.11
N ALA A 291 22.26 39.08 8.17
CA ALA A 291 21.83 38.85 6.79
C ALA A 291 22.69 37.78 6.09
N LYS A 292 24.01 37.76 6.34
CA LYS A 292 24.92 36.73 5.80
C LYS A 292 24.62 35.34 6.36
N ASP A 293 24.32 35.23 7.66
CA ASP A 293 23.94 33.96 8.28
C ASP A 293 22.60 33.43 7.74
N GLU A 294 21.63 34.32 7.53
CA GLU A 294 20.36 33.99 6.91
C GLU A 294 20.48 33.55 5.44
N ILE A 295 21.41 34.15 4.68
CA ILE A 295 21.74 33.73 3.31
C ILE A 295 22.39 32.35 3.33
N LYS A 296 23.32 32.10 4.26
CA LYS A 296 23.97 30.79 4.40
C LYS A 296 22.94 29.69 4.69
N GLU A 297 21.98 29.96 5.57
CA GLU A 297 20.89 29.02 5.86
C GLU A 297 19.94 28.83 4.67
N GLY A 298 19.61 29.92 3.96
CA GLY A 298 18.83 29.85 2.72
C GLY A 298 19.51 28.98 1.64
N CYS A 299 20.83 29.11 1.46
CA CYS A 299 21.61 28.26 0.56
C CYS A 299 21.54 26.78 0.96
N LYS A 300 21.66 26.45 2.25
CA LYS A 300 21.52 25.05 2.73
C LYS A 300 20.15 24.47 2.40
N ASN A 301 19.08 25.23 2.62
CA ASN A 301 17.71 24.78 2.32
C ASN A 301 17.51 24.48 0.82
N ILE A 302 18.06 25.32 -0.05
CA ILE A 302 18.03 25.09 -1.50
C ILE A 302 18.76 23.79 -1.87
N VAL A 303 19.96 23.57 -1.32
CA VAL A 303 20.74 22.35 -1.54
C VAL A 303 19.99 21.12 -1.03
N TYR A 304 19.37 21.21 0.15
CA TYR A 304 18.55 20.13 0.71
C TYR A 304 17.39 19.73 -0.20
N TYR A 305 16.61 20.70 -0.70
CA TYR A 305 15.50 20.40 -1.61
C TYR A 305 16.00 19.86 -2.96
N ALA A 306 17.08 20.42 -3.51
CA ALA A 306 17.67 19.92 -4.76
C ALA A 306 18.13 18.47 -4.64
N LEU A 307 18.82 18.11 -3.55
CA LEU A 307 19.24 16.74 -3.28
C LEU A 307 18.04 15.79 -3.12
N THR A 308 16.95 16.26 -2.50
CA THR A 308 15.72 15.46 -2.32
C THR A 308 15.02 15.19 -3.65
N ILE A 309 14.98 16.19 -4.54
CA ILE A 309 14.43 16.05 -5.90
C ILE A 309 15.28 15.05 -6.71
N MET A 310 16.61 15.16 -6.66
CA MET A 310 17.50 14.23 -7.38
C MET A 310 17.39 12.79 -6.86
N LYS A 311 17.31 12.58 -5.53
CA LYS A 311 17.11 11.24 -4.96
C LYS A 311 15.81 10.58 -5.45
N SER A 312 14.75 11.38 -5.60
CA SER A 312 13.47 10.90 -6.10
C SER A 312 13.57 10.37 -7.54
N ILE A 313 14.41 10.96 -8.40
CA ILE A 313 14.70 10.47 -9.77
C ILE A 313 15.35 9.08 -9.73
N CYS A 314 16.37 8.91 -8.89
CA CYS A 314 17.08 7.64 -8.78
C CYS A 314 16.16 6.53 -8.28
N ILE A 315 15.28 6.83 -7.31
CA ILE A 315 14.34 5.84 -6.74
C ILE A 315 13.26 5.45 -7.77
N LEU A 316 12.74 6.42 -8.54
CA LEU A 316 11.75 6.17 -9.58
C LEU A 316 12.32 5.51 -10.85
N SER A 317 13.65 5.51 -11.01
CA SER A 317 14.36 4.81 -12.08
C SER A 317 14.58 3.32 -11.81
N VAL A 318 14.41 2.86 -10.56
CA VAL A 318 14.55 1.44 -10.19
C VAL A 318 13.28 0.69 -10.63
N PRO A 319 13.39 -0.51 -11.23
CA PRO A 319 12.22 -1.30 -11.59
C PRO A 319 11.32 -1.53 -10.38
N ILE A 320 10.01 -1.30 -10.52
CA ILE A 320 9.00 -1.53 -9.46
C ILE A 320 9.10 -2.96 -8.89
N LEU A 321 9.55 -3.92 -9.72
CA LEU A 321 9.80 -5.31 -9.33
C LEU A 321 10.89 -5.48 -8.26
N MET A 322 11.70 -4.45 -7.98
CA MET A 322 12.72 -4.43 -6.93
C MET A 322 12.24 -3.73 -5.64
N VAL A 323 10.99 -3.26 -5.58
CA VAL A 323 10.34 -2.64 -4.40
C VAL A 323 9.27 -3.58 -3.81
#